data_AF-A0A0T0MD76-F1
#
_entry.id   AF-A0A0T0MD76-F1
#
_cell.length_a   1.000
_cell.length_b   1.000
_cell.length_c   1.000
_cell.angle_alpha   90.00
_cell.angle_beta   90.00
_cell.angle_gamma   90.00
#
_symmetry.space_group_name_H-M   'P 1'
#
loop_
_entity.id
_entity.type
_entity.pdbx_description
1 polymer ?
#
loop_
_entity_poly.entity_id
_entity_poly.type
_entity_poly.pdbx_seq_one_letter_code
_entity_poly.pdbx_strand_id
1 'polypeptide(L)'
;MSYEHPQSPPPSSADQTRTLGMLAHLGGILAYFYVGWVPALVIWLVNREKASGAAEEARVALNFQLTVLIGLVACAIVRSIPVIGFVGRLGFIAVSIISLVLSVLAAVAVQRGGPYRYPFSLELVR
;
A
#
# COMPACT_ATOMS: atom_id res chain seq x y z
N MET A 1 24.39 35.91 17.72
CA MET A 1 24.98 34.63 17.29
C MET A 1 23.91 33.89 16.50
N SER A 2 24.00 33.87 15.17
CA SER A 2 23.12 33.04 14.35
C SER A 2 23.64 31.61 14.42
N TYR A 3 22.85 30.70 14.97
CA TYR A 3 23.17 29.28 14.93
C TYR A 3 22.99 28.81 13.48
N GLU A 4 24.08 28.44 12.81
CA GLU A 4 23.98 27.69 11.55
C GLU A 4 23.34 26.34 11.89
N HIS A 5 22.09 26.14 11.44
CA HIS A 5 21.44 24.85 11.55
C HIS A 5 22.18 23.91 10.58
N PRO A 6 22.76 22.78 11.05
CA PRO A 6 23.39 21.83 10.14
C PRO A 6 22.33 21.36 9.14
N GLN A 7 22.48 21.71 7.86
CA GLN A 7 21.62 21.17 6.82
C GLN A 7 22.06 19.74 6.57
N SER A 8 21.16 18.79 6.84
CA SER A 8 21.39 17.39 6.48
C SER A 8 21.46 17.29 4.96
N PRO A 9 22.41 16.53 4.38
CA PRO A 9 22.47 16.33 2.94
C PRO A 9 21.14 15.73 2.45
N PRO A 10 20.66 16.09 1.25
CA PRO A 10 19.43 15.54 0.70
C PRO A 10 19.50 14.00 0.63
N PRO A 11 18.39 13.29 0.86
CA PRO A 11 18.38 11.84 0.82
C PRO A 11 18.83 11.33 -0.56
N SER A 12 19.58 10.23 -0.56
CA SER A 12 19.98 9.58 -1.81
C SER A 12 18.75 9.08 -2.59
N SER A 13 18.87 8.87 -3.89
CA SER A 13 17.79 8.30 -4.72
C SER A 13 17.33 6.92 -4.21
N ALA A 14 18.25 6.14 -3.64
CA ALA A 14 17.95 4.86 -3.00
C ALA A 14 17.14 5.04 -1.71
N ASP A 15 17.50 6.00 -0.86
CA ASP A 15 16.77 6.26 0.38
C ASP A 15 15.38 6.84 0.12
N GLN A 16 15.25 7.69 -0.90
CA GLN A 16 13.95 8.16 -1.37
C GLN A 16 13.08 7.00 -1.88
N THR A 17 13.67 6.06 -2.62
CA THR A 17 12.97 4.85 -3.09
C THR A 17 12.46 4.01 -1.93
N ARG A 18 13.32 3.70 -0.94
CA ARG A 18 12.95 2.94 0.26
C ARG A 18 11.82 3.62 1.02
N THR A 19 11.96 4.92 1.26
CA THR A 19 11.00 5.71 2.03
C THR A 19 9.64 5.78 1.34
N LEU A 20 9.61 6.16 0.06
CA LEU A 20 8.37 6.30 -0.70
C LEU A 20 7.70 4.95 -0.96
N GLY A 21 8.47 3.90 -1.31
CA GLY A 21 7.92 2.57 -1.50
C GLY A 21 7.34 2.00 -0.20
N MET A 22 8.04 2.13 0.92
CA MET A 22 7.51 1.74 2.24
C MET A 22 6.19 2.46 2.55
N LEU A 23 6.14 3.79 2.36
CA LEU A 23 4.94 4.59 2.58
C LEU A 23 3.77 4.18 1.67
N ALA A 24 4.06 3.83 0.41
CA ALA A 24 3.05 3.34 -0.51
C ALA A 24 2.40 2.05 0.03
N HIS A 25 3.17 1.09 0.53
CA HIS A 25 2.64 -0.16 1.09
C HIS A 25 1.90 0.02 2.42
N LEU A 26 2.37 0.93 3.29
CA LEU A 26 1.75 1.22 4.59
C LEU A 26 0.33 1.79 4.49
N GLY A 27 -0.07 2.31 3.31
CA GLY A 27 -1.46 2.67 3.04
C GLY A 27 -2.45 1.55 3.35
N GLY A 28 -2.05 0.29 3.24
CA GLY A 28 -2.90 -0.87 3.56
C GLY A 28 -3.41 -0.92 5.00
N ILE A 29 -2.81 -0.19 5.95
CA ILE A 29 -3.34 -0.04 7.31
C ILE A 29 -4.72 0.65 7.29
N LEU A 30 -4.92 1.56 6.33
CA LEU A 30 -6.18 2.29 6.16
C LEU A 30 -7.20 1.52 5.30
N ALA A 31 -6.92 0.26 4.94
CA ALA A 31 -7.84 -0.56 4.15
C ALA A 31 -9.21 -0.75 4.84
N TYR A 32 -9.22 -0.83 6.18
CA TYR A 32 -10.47 -0.92 6.96
C TYR A 32 -11.43 0.26 6.70
N PHE A 33 -10.88 1.44 6.37
CA PHE A 33 -11.65 2.64 6.03
C PHE A 33 -11.89 2.80 4.53
N TYR A 34 -11.60 1.78 3.71
CA TYR A 34 -11.71 1.80 2.24
C TYR A 34 -10.81 2.82 1.52
N VAL A 35 -9.87 3.45 2.23
CA VAL A 35 -8.97 4.50 1.68
C VAL A 35 -7.51 4.06 1.64
N GLY A 36 -7.23 2.77 1.83
CA GLY A 36 -5.86 2.25 1.86
C GLY A 36 -5.06 2.44 0.58
N TRP A 37 -5.72 2.62 -0.56
CA TRP A 37 -5.12 2.83 -1.89
C TRP A 37 -4.58 4.25 -2.12
N VAL A 38 -5.01 5.23 -1.32
CA VAL A 38 -4.71 6.66 -1.56
C VAL A 38 -3.21 6.96 -1.48
N PRO A 39 -2.45 6.50 -0.46
CA PRO A 39 -1.01 6.77 -0.38
C PRO A 39 -0.24 6.22 -1.58
N ALA A 40 -0.53 4.98 -1.99
CA ALA A 40 0.12 4.38 -3.15
C ALA A 40 -0.22 5.11 -4.45
N LEU A 41 -1.49 5.52 -4.63
CA LEU A 41 -1.88 6.28 -5.81
C LEU A 41 -1.16 7.62 -5.91
N VAL A 42 -1.12 8.38 -4.82
CA VAL A 42 -0.46 9.69 -4.80
C VAL A 42 1.03 9.54 -5.11
N ILE A 43 1.70 8.59 -4.45
CA ILE A 43 3.14 8.36 -4.66
C ILE A 43 3.40 7.89 -6.10
N TRP A 44 2.56 7.00 -6.63
CA TRP A 44 2.67 6.54 -8.02
C TRP A 44 2.48 7.71 -9.00
N LEU A 45 1.43 8.52 -8.86
CA LEU A 45 1.19 9.66 -9.76
C LEU A 45 2.33 10.68 -9.76
N VAL A 46 2.91 10.97 -8.59
CA VAL A 46 4.02 11.94 -8.47
C VAL A 46 5.33 11.41 -9.05
N ASN A 47 5.52 10.09 -9.08
CA ASN A 47 6.80 9.48 -9.47
C ASN A 47 6.75 8.74 -10.81
N ARG A 48 5.58 8.48 -11.39
CA ARG A 48 5.40 7.65 -12.60
C ARG A 48 6.22 8.14 -13.80
N GLU A 49 6.39 9.45 -13.96
CA GLU A 49 7.12 10.02 -15.10
C GLU A 49 8.64 9.88 -14.96
N LYS A 50 9.13 9.61 -13.75
CA LYS A 50 10.57 9.53 -13.43
C LYS A 50 11.14 8.12 -13.64
N ALA A 51 10.31 7.12 -13.94
CA ALA A 51 10.68 5.70 -14.03
C ALA A 51 11.55 5.23 -12.84
N SER A 52 11.28 5.74 -11.64
CA SER A 52 12.08 5.46 -10.44
C SER A 52 11.63 4.18 -9.76
N GLY A 53 12.50 3.57 -8.94
CA GLY A 53 12.12 2.42 -8.11
C GLY A 53 10.94 2.73 -7.18
N ALA A 54 10.80 3.99 -6.74
CA ALA A 54 9.64 4.44 -5.96
C ALA A 54 8.32 4.32 -6.75
N ALA A 55 8.34 4.63 -8.05
CA ALA A 55 7.18 4.50 -8.91
C ALA A 55 6.77 3.04 -9.09
N GLU A 56 7.74 2.14 -9.22
CA GLU A 56 7.48 0.69 -9.36
C GLU A 56 6.87 0.10 -8.08
N GLU A 57 7.48 0.33 -6.91
CA GLU A 57 6.93 -0.15 -5.63
C GLU A 57 5.55 0.46 -5.35
N ALA A 58 5.36 1.75 -5.67
CA ALA A 58 4.04 2.39 -5.53
C ALA A 58 2.98 1.79 -6.46
N ARG A 59 3.34 1.40 -7.69
CA ARG A 59 2.45 0.68 -8.61
C ARG A 59 2.06 -0.69 -8.03
N VAL A 60 3.04 -1.44 -7.51
CA VAL A 60 2.78 -2.74 -6.88
C VAL A 60 1.87 -2.61 -5.66
N ALA A 61 2.15 -1.63 -4.78
CA ALA A 61 1.31 -1.30 -3.63
C ALA A 61 -0.12 -0.93 -4.05
N LEU A 62 -0.27 -0.10 -5.09
CA LEU A 62 -1.56 0.36 -5.59
C LEU A 62 -2.40 -0.79 -6.14
N ASN A 63 -1.80 -1.66 -6.95
CA ASN A 63 -2.47 -2.85 -7.50
C ASN A 63 -2.98 -3.77 -6.38
N PHE A 64 -2.17 -3.99 -5.34
CA PHE A 64 -2.60 -4.77 -4.18
C PHE A 64 -3.71 -4.07 -3.39
N GLN A 65 -3.59 -2.78 -3.09
CA GLN A 65 -4.59 -2.05 -2.32
C GLN A 65 -5.94 -1.96 -3.04
N LEU A 66 -5.95 -1.84 -4.37
CA LEU A 66 -7.16 -1.95 -5.18
C LEU A 66 -7.75 -3.36 -5.17
N THR A 67 -6.91 -4.40 -5.19
CA THR A 67 -7.36 -5.80 -5.04
C THR A 67 -8.04 -6.03 -3.70
N VAL A 68 -7.44 -5.54 -2.62
CA VAL A 68 -8.02 -5.58 -1.27
C VAL A 68 -9.33 -4.80 -1.23
N LEU A 69 -9.38 -3.60 -1.81
CA LEU A 69 -10.60 -2.79 -1.88
C LEU A 69 -11.76 -3.54 -2.51
N ILE A 70 -11.52 -4.20 -3.66
CA ILE A 70 -12.51 -5.04 -4.34
C ILE A 70 -12.99 -6.17 -3.40
N GLY A 71 -12.06 -6.85 -2.72
CA GLY A 71 -12.39 -7.90 -1.76
C GLY A 71 -13.23 -7.40 -0.57
N LEU A 72 -12.91 -6.23 -0.03
CA LEU A 72 -13.67 -5.61 1.07
C LEU A 72 -15.07 -5.19 0.63
N VAL A 73 -15.21 -4.62 -0.57
CA VAL A 73 -16.52 -4.28 -1.15
C VAL A 73 -17.36 -5.53 -1.39
N ALA A 74 -16.78 -6.61 -1.93
CA ALA A 74 -17.47 -7.88 -2.09
C ALA A 74 -17.95 -8.44 -0.74
N CYS A 75 -17.09 -8.41 0.29
CA CYS A 75 -17.49 -8.83 1.65
C CYS A 75 -18.61 -7.94 2.22
N ALA A 76 -18.59 -6.63 1.95
CA ALA A 76 -19.64 -5.70 2.37
C ALA A 76 -20.99 -6.00 1.71
N ILE A 77 -21.00 -6.38 0.43
CA ILE A 77 -22.19 -6.82 -0.30
C ILE A 77 -22.72 -8.13 0.29
N VAL A 78 -21.87 -9.14 0.50
CA VAL A 78 -22.31 -10.41 1.11
C VAL A 78 -22.87 -10.19 2.51
N ARG A 79 -22.26 -9.28 3.29
CA ARG A 79 -22.70 -8.91 4.63
C ARG A 79 -24.12 -8.32 4.66
N SER A 80 -24.60 -7.68 3.58
CA SER A 80 -25.94 -7.09 3.55
C SER A 80 -27.06 -8.13 3.35
N ILE A 81 -26.71 -9.38 3.00
CA ILE A 81 -27.68 -10.46 2.78
C ILE A 81 -28.01 -11.15 4.12
N PRO A 82 -29.27 -11.18 4.58
CA PRO A 82 -29.62 -11.68 5.91
C PRO A 82 -29.21 -13.13 6.19
N VAL A 83 -29.28 -14.01 5.18
CA VAL A 83 -29.04 -15.45 5.34
C VAL A 83 -27.55 -15.79 5.44
N ILE A 84 -26.69 -15.05 4.71
CA ILE A 84 -25.25 -15.34 4.61
C ILE A 84 -24.37 -14.20 5.16
N GLY A 85 -24.96 -13.18 5.76
CA GLY A 85 -24.26 -11.97 6.17
C GLY A 85 -23.14 -12.19 7.20
N PHE A 86 -23.25 -13.27 7.98
CA PHE A 86 -22.18 -13.72 8.88
C PHE A 86 -20.89 -14.08 8.14
N VAL A 87 -20.99 -14.74 6.98
CA VAL A 87 -19.84 -15.08 6.13
C VAL A 87 -19.17 -13.81 5.61
N GLY A 88 -19.95 -12.81 5.18
CA GLY A 88 -19.43 -11.52 4.76
C GLY A 88 -18.66 -10.79 5.87
N ARG A 89 -19.14 -10.87 7.13
CA ARG A 89 -18.44 -10.30 8.29
C ARG A 89 -17.12 -11.02 8.57
N LEU A 90 -17.10 -12.35 8.54
CA LEU A 90 -15.88 -13.13 8.74
C LEU A 90 -14.85 -12.88 7.63
N GLY A 91 -15.30 -12.84 6.38
CA GLY A 91 -14.48 -12.51 5.22
C GLY A 91 -13.87 -11.11 5.32
N PHE A 92 -14.65 -10.11 5.75
CA PHE A 92 -14.17 -8.75 5.93
C PHE A 92 -13.02 -8.67 6.94
N ILE A 93 -13.14 -9.35 8.08
CA ILE A 93 -12.08 -9.41 9.10
C ILE A 93 -10.85 -10.12 8.54
N ALA A 94 -11.03 -11.27 7.89
CA ALA A 94 -9.93 -12.04 7.31
C ALA A 94 -9.15 -11.24 6.26
N VAL A 95 -9.84 -10.61 5.30
CA VAL A 95 -9.23 -9.77 4.26
C VAL A 95 -8.50 -8.58 4.87
N SER A 96 -9.07 -7.94 5.89
CA SER A 96 -8.43 -6.81 6.59
C SER A 96 -7.12 -7.23 7.26
N ILE A 97 -7.09 -8.39 7.94
CA ILE A 97 -5.89 -8.91 8.61
C ILE A 97 -4.84 -9.31 7.57
N ILE A 98 -5.23 -10.04 6.51
CA ILE A 98 -4.32 -10.44 5.43
C ILE A 98 -3.70 -9.20 4.78
N SER A 99 -4.52 -8.19 4.48
CA SER A 99 -4.06 -6.91 3.93
C SER A 99 -3.03 -6.25 4.84
N LEU A 100 -3.32 -6.14 6.14
CA LEU A 100 -2.43 -5.53 7.11
C LEU A 100 -1.07 -6.25 7.17
N VAL A 101 -1.09 -7.58 7.30
CA VAL A 101 0.13 -8.40 7.39
C VAL A 101 0.97 -8.26 6.12
N LEU A 102 0.36 -8.43 4.94
CA LEU A 102 1.08 -8.34 3.68
C LEU A 102 1.62 -6.93 3.42
N SER A 103 0.88 -5.88 3.78
CA SER A 103 1.36 -4.49 3.69
C SER A 103 2.55 -4.20 4.60
N VAL A 104 2.55 -4.71 5.83
CA VAL A 104 3.69 -4.56 6.74
C VAL A 104 4.91 -5.34 6.24
N LEU A 105 4.72 -6.58 5.74
CA LEU A 105 5.80 -7.36 5.15
C LEU A 105 6.41 -6.66 3.93
N ALA A 106 5.57 -6.11 3.06
CA ALA A 106 6.01 -5.35 1.90
C ALA A 106 6.79 -4.09 2.30
N ALA A 107 6.24 -3.32 3.24
CA ALA A 107 6.88 -2.11 3.77
C ALA A 107 8.28 -2.42 4.34
N VAL A 108 8.40 -3.49 5.14
CA VAL A 108 9.69 -3.92 5.72
C VAL A 108 10.66 -4.41 4.66
N ALA A 109 10.21 -5.18 3.66
CA ALA A 109 11.05 -5.67 2.57
C ALA A 109 11.64 -4.50 1.76
N VAL A 110 10.80 -3.54 1.37
CA VAL A 110 11.20 -2.35 0.62
C VAL A 110 12.12 -1.45 1.43
N GLN A 111 11.86 -1.29 2.73
CA GLN A 111 12.73 -0.51 3.62
C GLN A 111 14.14 -1.12 3.75
N ARG A 112 14.27 -2.44 3.63
CA ARG A 112 15.56 -3.16 3.59
C ARG A 112 16.26 -3.09 2.24
N GLY A 113 15.63 -2.47 1.23
CA GLY A 113 16.17 -2.30 -0.12
C GLY A 113 15.88 -3.46 -1.07
N GLY A 114 14.99 -4.40 -0.70
CA GLY A 114 14.52 -5.45 -1.60
C GLY A 114 13.16 -5.11 -2.22
N PRO A 115 12.90 -5.45 -3.47
CA PRO A 115 11.56 -5.28 -4.05
C PRO A 115 10.57 -6.25 -3.40
N TYR A 116 9.29 -5.89 -3.35
CA TYR A 116 8.26 -6.80 -2.87
C TYR A 116 7.24 -7.14 -3.96
N ARG A 117 6.83 -8.40 -4.03
CA ARG A 117 5.71 -8.83 -4.86
C ARG A 117 4.68 -9.52 -3.99
N TYR A 118 3.44 -9.03 -4.05
CA TYR A 118 2.35 -9.66 -3.34
C TYR A 118 2.06 -11.04 -3.93
N PRO A 119 1.72 -12.03 -3.09
CA PRO A 119 1.38 -13.38 -3.57
C PRO A 119 0.11 -13.38 -4.42
N PHE A 120 -0.76 -12.39 -4.22
CA PHE A 120 -1.96 -12.17 -5.01
C PHE A 120 -2.23 -10.67 -5.15
N SER A 121 -2.25 -10.18 -6.39
CA SER A 121 -2.63 -8.81 -6.75
C SER A 121 -3.13 -8.77 -8.19
N LEU A 122 -4.22 -8.05 -8.44
CA LEU A 122 -4.69 -7.74 -9.78
C LEU A 122 -3.84 -6.62 -10.38
N GLU A 123 -3.33 -6.82 -11.59
CA GLU A 123 -2.54 -5.83 -12.31
C GLU A 123 -3.45 -4.84 -13.06
N LEU A 124 -3.96 -3.86 -12.31
CA LEU A 124 -4.92 -2.87 -12.82
C LEU A 124 -4.21 -1.66 -13.42
N VAL A 125 -3.07 -1.27 -12.84
CA VAL A 125 -2.25 -0.13 -13.26
C VAL A 125 -0.96 -0.66 -13.87
N ARG A 126 -0.61 -0.11 -15.05
CA ARG A 126 0.60 -0.44 -15.82
C ARG A 126 1.62 0.68 -15.91
#